data_AF-A0A1I5HYF8-F1
#
_entry.id   AF-A0A1I5HYF8-F1
#
_cell.length_a   1.000
_cell.length_b   1.000
_cell.length_c   1.000
_cell.angle_alpha   90.00
_cell.angle_beta   90.00
_cell.angle_gamma   90.00
#
_symmetry.space_group_name_H-M   'P 1'
#
loop_
_entity.id
_entity.type
_entity.pdbx_description
1 polymer ?
#
loop_
_entity_poly.entity_id
_entity_poly.type
_entity_poly.pdbx_seq_one_letter_code
_entity_poly.pdbx_strand_id
1 'polypeptide(L)'
;MKRIVLIVVFAALLIFLAGCKKNVEEEVSESIAESFMEDSGNGDMDMGGTVVVKNEDGSEVSYGSTQWPTSDLVKDVPVCKSGLITGTVDSEEYSTIYMEEVKEKDALEYLRELKQKFSHNSYEVEADDIISYGGENSNGIAVVIYYDISSESISISVSKVTE
;
A
#
# COMPACT_ATOMS: atom_id res chain seq x y z
N MET A 1 46.17 26.22 -2.36
CA MET A 1 45.30 25.18 -2.97
C MET A 1 44.36 24.50 -1.99
N LYS A 2 44.80 24.05 -0.80
CA LYS A 2 43.91 23.38 0.19
C LYS A 2 42.71 24.23 0.66
N ARG A 3 42.91 25.55 0.84
CA ARG A 3 41.85 26.48 1.28
C ARG A 3 40.81 26.80 0.20
N ILE A 4 41.22 26.78 -1.07
CA ILE A 4 40.32 27.06 -2.21
C ILE A 4 39.47 25.82 -2.50
N VAL A 5 40.05 24.62 -2.40
CA VAL A 5 39.31 23.35 -2.52
C VAL A 5 38.25 23.24 -1.41
N LEU A 6 38.58 23.62 -0.18
CA LEU A 6 37.63 23.63 0.95
C LEU A 6 36.44 24.57 0.71
N ILE A 7 36.67 25.77 0.15
CA ILE A 7 35.60 26.74 -0.13
C ILE A 7 34.68 26.24 -1.25
N VAL A 8 35.24 25.60 -2.29
CA VAL A 8 34.44 25.03 -3.39
C VAL A 8 33.59 23.85 -2.93
N VAL A 9 34.12 22.99 -2.06
CA VAL A 9 33.36 21.85 -1.48
C VAL A 9 32.25 22.35 -0.55
N PHE A 10 32.51 23.38 0.26
CA PHE A 10 31.50 23.96 1.15
C PHE A 10 30.39 24.70 0.37
N ALA A 11 30.74 25.37 -0.73
CA ALA A 11 29.76 26.00 -1.61
C ALA A 11 28.88 24.98 -2.36
N ALA A 12 29.45 23.83 -2.75
CA ALA A 12 28.68 22.74 -3.37
C ALA A 12 27.68 22.08 -2.40
N LEU A 13 28.02 21.98 -1.11
CA LEU A 13 27.15 21.42 -0.07
C LEU A 13 25.91 22.28 0.22
N LEU A 14 26.01 23.60 0.06
CA LEU A 14 24.90 24.53 0.32
C LEU A 14 23.82 24.51 -0.77
N ILE A 15 24.12 23.97 -1.96
CA ILE A 15 23.16 23.86 -3.08
C ILE A 15 22.16 22.71 -2.84
N PHE A 16 22.49 21.71 -2.01
CA PHE A 16 21.59 20.59 -1.70
C PHE A 16 20.52 20.90 -0.65
N LEU A 17 20.64 22.00 0.11
CA LEU A 17 19.68 22.37 1.18
C LEU A 17 18.64 23.41 0.74
N ALA A 18 18.73 23.93 -0.49
CA ALA A 18 17.82 24.96 -1.03
C ALA A 18 16.95 24.46 -2.21
N GLY A 19 16.93 23.15 -2.48
CA GLY A 19 16.19 22.55 -3.58
C GLY A 19 15.14 21.54 -3.11
N CYS A 20 14.02 22.05 -2.58
CA CYS A 20 12.64 21.53 -2.71
C CYS A 20 11.77 22.06 -1.56
N LYS A 21 11.46 23.36 -1.60
CA LYS A 21 10.15 23.83 -1.16
C LYS A 21 9.22 23.75 -2.36
N LYS A 22 8.39 22.72 -2.39
CA LYS A 22 7.12 22.68 -3.12
C LYS A 22 6.19 21.91 -2.20
N ASN A 23 5.11 22.57 -1.78
CA ASN A 23 3.97 21.89 -1.19
C ASN A 23 3.57 20.76 -2.15
N VAL A 24 3.55 19.52 -1.66
CA VAL A 24 2.90 18.40 -2.35
C VAL A 24 1.69 18.03 -1.49
N GLU A 25 0.80 19.00 -1.38
CA GLU A 25 -0.63 18.75 -1.23
C GLU A 25 -1.21 18.93 -2.64
N GLU A 26 -2.00 17.94 -3.05
CA GLU A 26 -2.74 17.79 -4.31
C GLU A 26 -1.97 17.41 -5.58
N GLU A 27 -2.64 16.54 -6.34
CA GLU A 27 -2.31 15.97 -7.65
C GLU A 27 -1.26 14.85 -7.68
N VAL A 28 -1.67 13.62 -7.31
CA VAL A 28 -1.54 12.43 -8.18
C VAL A 28 -2.64 11.43 -7.78
N SER A 29 -3.89 11.71 -8.16
CA SER A 29 -4.99 10.72 -8.19
C SER A 29 -5.31 10.27 -9.61
N GLU A 30 -4.46 10.59 -10.58
CA GLU A 30 -4.64 10.26 -12.00
C GLU A 30 -3.50 9.36 -12.49
N SER A 31 -3.45 8.12 -12.02
CA SER A 31 -2.61 7.07 -12.67
C SER A 31 -3.12 5.65 -12.50
N ILE A 32 -4.34 5.43 -12.00
CA ILE A 32 -4.92 4.06 -11.91
C ILE A 32 -6.05 3.83 -12.92
N ALA A 33 -6.21 4.73 -13.90
CA ALA A 33 -7.30 4.69 -14.87
C ALA A 33 -6.95 4.08 -16.24
N GLU A 34 -5.73 3.56 -16.43
CA GLU A 34 -5.32 2.92 -17.69
C GLU A 34 -4.84 1.49 -17.44
N SER A 35 -5.74 0.61 -17.05
CA SER A 35 -5.47 -0.83 -16.99
C SER A 35 -6.76 -1.59 -17.30
N PHE A 36 -6.89 -1.90 -18.60
CA PHE A 36 -7.64 -3.01 -19.18
C PHE A 36 -9.14 -2.82 -19.48
N MET A 37 -9.40 -2.40 -20.72
CA MET A 37 -10.65 -2.65 -21.45
C MET A 37 -10.53 -3.97 -22.22
N GLU A 38 -11.43 -4.93 -21.98
CA GLU A 38 -12.07 -5.79 -23.02
C GLU A 38 -13.15 -6.72 -22.42
N ASP A 39 -14.39 -6.41 -22.81
CA ASP A 39 -15.67 -7.13 -22.90
C ASP A 39 -15.80 -8.62 -22.44
N SER A 40 -16.79 -8.92 -21.57
CA SER A 40 -17.92 -9.84 -21.90
C SER A 40 -18.84 -10.20 -20.70
N GLY A 41 -20.14 -9.90 -20.86
CA GLY A 41 -21.22 -10.88 -20.59
C GLY A 41 -21.86 -11.01 -19.19
N ASN A 42 -22.87 -10.16 -18.92
CA ASN A 42 -24.10 -10.47 -18.15
C ASN A 42 -23.98 -10.92 -16.67
N GLY A 43 -23.56 -9.98 -15.84
CA GLY A 43 -23.89 -9.79 -14.42
C GLY A 43 -23.78 -8.28 -14.16
N ASP A 44 -24.22 -7.76 -13.02
CA ASP A 44 -23.92 -6.37 -12.61
C ASP A 44 -22.42 -6.28 -12.24
N MET A 45 -21.58 -6.61 -13.22
CA MET A 45 -20.13 -6.66 -13.20
C MET A 45 -19.67 -5.28 -13.63
N ASP A 46 -19.24 -4.49 -12.67
CA ASP A 46 -18.56 -3.24 -12.99
C ASP A 46 -17.24 -3.58 -13.70
N MET A 47 -16.94 -2.79 -14.73
CA MET A 47 -15.88 -3.04 -15.72
C MET A 47 -14.54 -3.37 -15.05
N GLY A 48 -14.11 -4.65 -15.07
CA GLY A 48 -12.77 -5.05 -14.60
C GLY A 48 -12.67 -6.37 -13.82
N GLY A 49 -13.70 -7.24 -13.82
CA GLY A 49 -13.66 -8.51 -13.09
C GLY A 49 -13.95 -8.39 -11.60
N THR A 50 -14.44 -7.23 -11.14
CA THR A 50 -14.89 -7.02 -9.77
C THR A 50 -16.28 -7.62 -9.57
N VAL A 51 -16.42 -8.49 -8.57
CA VAL A 51 -17.71 -9.08 -8.17
C VAL A 51 -18.11 -8.52 -6.82
N VAL A 52 -19.28 -7.88 -6.75
CA VAL A 52 -19.86 -7.41 -5.48
C VAL A 52 -21.00 -8.34 -5.07
N VAL A 53 -20.90 -8.90 -3.87
CA VAL A 53 -21.91 -9.77 -3.26
C VAL A 53 -22.60 -9.02 -2.15
N LYS A 54 -23.93 -8.92 -2.23
CA LYS A 54 -24.80 -8.40 -1.16
C LYS A 54 -25.33 -9.57 -0.33
N ASN A 55 -25.06 -9.57 0.96
CA ASN A 55 -25.55 -10.58 1.89
C ASN A 55 -26.99 -10.28 2.34
N GLU A 56 -27.66 -11.26 2.95
CA GLU A 56 -29.04 -11.11 3.45
C GLU A 56 -29.18 -10.04 4.55
N ASP A 57 -28.10 -9.75 5.27
CA ASP A 57 -28.03 -8.71 6.30
C ASP A 57 -27.78 -7.30 5.72
N GLY A 58 -27.61 -7.18 4.40
CA GLY A 58 -27.34 -5.93 3.71
C GLY A 58 -25.86 -5.56 3.64
N SER A 59 -24.94 -6.35 4.20
CA SER A 59 -23.50 -6.14 4.05
C SER A 59 -23.03 -6.45 2.64
N GLU A 60 -21.98 -5.76 2.21
CA GLU A 60 -21.38 -5.92 0.88
C GLU A 60 -19.96 -6.45 0.98
N VAL A 61 -19.63 -7.39 0.11
CA VAL A 61 -18.26 -7.87 -0.08
C VAL A 61 -17.88 -7.75 -1.54
N SER A 62 -16.78 -7.07 -1.83
CA SER A 62 -16.23 -6.95 -3.18
C SER A 62 -15.02 -7.88 -3.35
N TYR A 63 -14.90 -8.48 -4.53
CA TYR A 63 -13.84 -9.42 -4.90
C TYR A 63 -13.24 -9.05 -6.25
N GLY A 64 -11.93 -9.19 -6.39
CA GLY A 64 -11.25 -9.12 -7.68
C GLY A 64 -10.99 -7.72 -8.21
N SER A 65 -11.21 -6.66 -7.43
CA SER A 65 -10.85 -5.30 -7.86
C SER A 65 -9.33 -5.13 -7.92
N THR A 66 -8.86 -4.49 -8.98
CA THR A 66 -7.46 -4.10 -9.21
C THR A 66 -7.18 -2.66 -8.75
N GLN A 67 -8.09 -2.08 -7.96
CA GLN A 67 -7.95 -0.76 -7.36
C GLN A 67 -7.74 -0.89 -5.85
N TRP A 68 -7.12 0.12 -5.24
CA TRP A 68 -7.02 0.17 -3.78
C TRP A 68 -8.42 0.27 -3.17
N PRO A 69 -8.76 -0.54 -2.15
CA PRO A 69 -10.10 -0.52 -1.58
C PRO A 69 -10.44 0.85 -0.96
N THR A 70 -11.73 1.18 -0.92
CA THR A 70 -12.21 2.48 -0.39
C THR A 70 -13.01 2.34 0.90
N SER A 71 -13.09 1.12 1.45
CA SER A 71 -13.75 0.86 2.73
C SER A 71 -13.14 1.68 3.87
N ASP A 72 -13.96 1.96 4.88
CA ASP A 72 -13.52 2.67 6.08
C ASP A 72 -12.35 1.95 6.78
N LEU A 73 -12.27 0.63 6.64
CA LEU A 73 -11.25 -0.21 7.26
C LEU A 73 -9.83 0.11 6.76
N VAL A 74 -9.69 0.42 5.47
CA VAL A 74 -8.36 0.65 4.87
C VAL A 74 -7.94 2.12 4.86
N LYS A 75 -8.78 3.05 5.32
CA LYS A 75 -8.48 4.49 5.36
C LYS A 75 -7.27 4.83 6.22
N ASP A 76 -7.05 4.08 7.29
CA ASP A 76 -5.91 4.27 8.19
C ASP A 76 -4.61 3.61 7.67
N VAL A 77 -4.74 2.73 6.69
CA VAL A 77 -3.61 2.00 6.09
C VAL A 77 -2.99 2.89 4.98
N PRO A 78 -1.67 3.15 5.00
CA PRO A 78 -1.00 3.82 3.89
C PRO A 78 -1.26 3.11 2.57
N VAL A 79 -1.49 3.89 1.51
CA VAL A 79 -1.63 3.36 0.16
C VAL A 79 -0.26 2.93 -0.36
N CYS A 80 -0.10 1.66 -0.72
CA CYS A 80 1.10 1.21 -1.43
C CYS A 80 1.03 1.69 -2.89
N LYS A 81 1.93 2.58 -3.27
CA LYS A 81 1.95 3.21 -4.60
C LYS A 81 2.82 2.47 -5.62
N SER A 82 3.54 1.45 -5.19
CA SER A 82 4.43 0.64 -6.04
C SER A 82 3.77 -0.67 -6.42
N GLY A 83 4.16 -1.22 -7.58
CA GLY A 83 3.64 -2.47 -8.11
C GLY A 83 2.22 -2.38 -8.68
N LEU A 84 1.62 -3.54 -8.93
CA LEU A 84 0.31 -3.71 -9.53
C LEU A 84 -0.62 -4.45 -8.56
N ILE A 85 -1.79 -3.90 -8.28
CA ILE A 85 -2.83 -4.62 -7.54
C ILE A 85 -3.43 -5.68 -8.46
N THR A 86 -3.23 -6.95 -8.12
CA THR A 86 -3.74 -8.10 -8.90
C THR A 86 -5.11 -8.57 -8.44
N GLY A 87 -5.53 -8.14 -7.24
CA GLY A 87 -6.88 -8.37 -6.76
C GLY A 87 -7.07 -7.89 -5.33
N THR A 88 -8.33 -7.70 -4.97
CA THR A 88 -8.73 -7.32 -3.61
C THR A 88 -9.92 -8.16 -3.17
N VAL A 89 -10.03 -8.34 -1.86
CA VAL A 89 -11.26 -8.79 -1.19
C VAL A 89 -11.56 -7.78 -0.12
N ASP A 90 -12.70 -7.11 -0.17
CA ASP A 90 -13.00 -5.99 0.72
C ASP A 90 -14.42 -6.05 1.26
N SER A 91 -14.56 -5.81 2.56
CA SER A 91 -15.81 -5.80 3.32
C SER A 91 -15.69 -4.82 4.49
N GLU A 92 -16.78 -4.66 5.27
CA GLU A 92 -16.77 -3.82 6.48
C GLU A 92 -15.92 -4.39 7.64
N GLU A 93 -15.61 -5.70 7.62
CA GLU A 93 -14.92 -6.39 8.71
C GLU A 93 -13.46 -6.72 8.40
N TYR A 94 -13.19 -7.07 7.15
CA TYR A 94 -11.86 -7.41 6.67
C TYR A 94 -11.63 -6.90 5.24
N SER A 95 -10.38 -6.61 4.94
CA SER A 95 -9.91 -6.26 3.61
C SER A 95 -8.59 -6.96 3.34
N THR A 96 -8.37 -7.45 2.13
CA THR A 96 -7.09 -8.01 1.70
C THR A 96 -6.76 -7.53 0.30
N ILE A 97 -5.54 -7.00 0.14
CA ILE A 97 -5.00 -6.49 -1.11
C ILE A 97 -3.85 -7.40 -1.54
N TYR A 98 -3.91 -7.90 -2.76
CA TYR A 98 -2.84 -8.67 -3.39
C TYR A 98 -2.17 -7.80 -4.45
N MET A 99 -0.85 -7.73 -4.42
CA MET A 99 -0.07 -6.96 -5.38
C MET A 99 1.17 -7.73 -5.82
N GLU A 100 1.58 -7.49 -7.05
CA GLU A 100 2.78 -8.04 -7.68
C GLU A 100 3.68 -6.90 -8.20
N GLU A 101 4.87 -7.23 -8.68
CA GLU A 101 5.86 -6.28 -9.21
C GLU A 101 6.31 -5.22 -8.18
N VAL A 102 6.21 -5.54 -6.88
CA VAL A 102 6.66 -4.66 -5.80
C VAL A 102 8.13 -4.94 -5.52
N LYS A 103 9.00 -4.04 -6.00
CA LYS A 103 10.45 -4.14 -5.78
C LYS A 103 10.78 -4.08 -4.29
N GLU A 104 11.80 -4.84 -3.87
CA GLU A 104 12.21 -4.96 -2.47
C GLU A 104 12.40 -3.61 -1.79
N LYS A 105 13.10 -2.68 -2.45
CA LYS A 105 13.32 -1.33 -1.92
C LYS A 105 12.00 -0.61 -1.58
N ASP A 106 11.01 -0.73 -2.45
CA ASP A 106 9.72 -0.06 -2.31
C ASP A 106 8.87 -0.74 -1.23
N ALA A 107 8.90 -2.08 -1.19
CA ALA A 107 8.27 -2.86 -0.12
C ALA A 107 8.83 -2.49 1.26
N LEU A 108 10.16 -2.35 1.38
CA LEU A 108 10.82 -1.94 2.63
C LEU A 108 10.51 -0.50 3.02
N GLU A 109 10.32 0.40 2.05
CA GLU A 109 9.88 1.76 2.31
C GLU A 109 8.44 1.81 2.82
N TYR A 110 7.55 1.05 2.17
CA TYR A 110 6.16 0.89 2.58
C TYR A 110 6.04 0.29 3.98
N LEU A 111 6.76 -0.80 4.27
CA LEU A 111 6.80 -1.41 5.59
C LEU A 111 7.28 -0.43 6.67
N ARG A 112 8.25 0.44 6.36
CA ARG A 112 8.72 1.45 7.31
C ARG A 112 7.64 2.47 7.68
N GLU A 113 6.84 2.91 6.71
CA GLU A 113 5.70 3.81 6.97
C GLU A 113 4.63 3.07 7.78
N LEU A 114 4.29 1.85 7.36
CA LEU A 114 3.28 1.03 8.03
C LEU A 114 3.63 0.79 9.50
N LYS A 115 4.87 0.40 9.80
CA LYS A 115 5.38 0.15 11.17
C LYS A 115 5.22 1.36 12.08
N GLN A 116 5.29 2.58 11.56
CA GLN A 116 5.09 3.79 12.37
C GLN A 116 3.64 3.96 12.78
N LYS A 117 2.69 3.58 11.91
CA LYS A 117 1.24 3.68 12.18
C LYS A 117 0.69 2.49 12.97
N PHE A 118 1.22 1.30 12.74
CA PHE A 118 0.72 0.03 13.29
C PHE A 118 1.73 -0.58 14.26
N SER A 119 2.15 0.17 15.28
CA SER A 119 3.23 -0.21 16.20
C SER A 119 2.77 -0.93 17.47
N HIS A 120 1.47 -1.04 17.71
CA HIS A 120 0.94 -1.74 18.87
C HIS A 120 0.83 -3.25 18.60
N ASN A 121 1.05 -4.08 19.63
CA ASN A 121 0.96 -5.54 19.55
C ASN A 121 1.67 -6.14 18.32
N SER A 122 2.78 -5.53 17.91
CA SER A 122 3.42 -5.82 16.64
C SER A 122 4.38 -7.00 16.71
N TYR A 123 4.55 -7.68 15.57
CA TYR A 123 5.60 -8.67 15.35
C TYR A 123 6.23 -8.49 13.97
N GLU A 124 7.44 -9.03 13.82
CA GLU A 124 8.13 -9.09 12.55
C GLU A 124 8.83 -10.44 12.41
N VAL A 125 8.73 -11.02 11.23
CA VAL A 125 9.39 -12.26 10.83
C VAL A 125 10.13 -11.99 9.53
N GLU A 126 11.44 -12.15 9.58
CA GLU A 126 12.30 -12.15 8.40
C GLU A 126 12.86 -13.57 8.24
N ALA A 127 12.56 -14.19 7.10
CA ALA A 127 13.13 -15.45 6.63
C ALA A 127 13.71 -15.22 5.22
N ASP A 128 14.52 -16.17 4.72
CA ASP A 128 15.37 -15.98 3.52
C ASP A 128 14.71 -15.16 2.39
N ASP A 129 13.51 -15.53 1.94
CA ASP A 129 12.79 -14.84 0.86
C ASP A 129 11.46 -14.20 1.32
N ILE A 130 11.23 -14.08 2.64
CA ILE A 130 9.94 -13.64 3.19
C ILE A 130 10.15 -12.59 4.26
N ILE A 131 9.41 -11.49 4.15
CA ILE A 131 9.26 -10.49 5.21
C ILE A 131 7.78 -10.43 5.59
N SER A 132 7.46 -10.74 6.84
CA SER A 132 6.12 -10.58 7.39
C SER A 132 6.11 -9.64 8.57
N TYR A 133 5.14 -8.76 8.61
CA TYR A 133 4.91 -7.83 9.71
C TYR A 133 3.45 -7.87 10.11
N GLY A 134 3.17 -7.88 11.40
CA GLY A 134 1.81 -7.65 11.91
C GLY A 134 1.83 -6.58 12.99
N GLY A 135 0.74 -5.83 13.11
CA GLY A 135 0.59 -4.84 14.17
C GLY A 135 -0.74 -4.13 14.14
N GLU A 136 -0.97 -3.34 15.17
CA GLU A 136 -2.22 -2.64 15.43
C GLU A 136 -1.98 -1.13 15.54
N ASN A 137 -2.99 -0.34 15.19
CA ASN A 137 -3.00 1.10 15.43
C ASN A 137 -3.89 1.48 16.62
N SER A 138 -3.91 2.75 17.00
CA SER A 138 -4.72 3.27 18.11
C SER A 138 -6.24 3.26 17.85
N ASN A 139 -6.65 3.01 16.61
CA ASN A 139 -8.06 3.02 16.19
C ASN A 139 -8.69 1.62 16.24
N GLY A 140 -7.97 0.61 16.76
CA GLY A 140 -8.45 -0.76 16.84
C GLY A 140 -8.43 -1.48 15.47
N ILE A 141 -7.55 -1.06 14.57
CA ILE A 141 -7.32 -1.73 13.28
C ILE A 141 -6.02 -2.52 13.35
N ALA A 142 -6.08 -3.78 12.94
CA ALA A 142 -4.93 -4.66 12.77
C ALA A 142 -4.55 -4.77 11.30
N VAL A 143 -3.25 -4.81 11.02
CA VAL A 143 -2.68 -5.12 9.71
C VAL A 143 -1.73 -6.29 9.81
N VAL A 144 -1.75 -7.15 8.79
CA VAL A 144 -0.73 -8.17 8.55
C VAL A 144 -0.26 -8.03 7.11
N ILE A 145 1.06 -7.94 6.95
CA ILE A 145 1.73 -7.95 5.65
C ILE A 145 2.55 -9.21 5.51
N TYR A 146 2.53 -9.74 4.31
CA TYR A 146 3.44 -10.77 3.84
C TYR A 146 4.04 -10.31 2.53
N TYR A 147 5.37 -10.20 2.47
CA TYR A 147 6.13 -9.87 1.28
C TYR A 147 7.04 -11.04 0.92
N ASP A 148 6.93 -11.53 -0.31
CA ASP A 148 7.80 -12.56 -0.86
C ASP A 148 8.79 -11.87 -1.82
N ILE A 149 10.06 -11.88 -1.44
CA ILE A 149 11.15 -11.19 -2.13
C ILE A 149 11.38 -11.81 -3.51
N SER A 150 11.32 -13.14 -3.60
CA SER A 150 11.61 -13.90 -4.82
C SER A 150 10.57 -13.66 -5.93
N SER A 151 9.31 -13.50 -5.54
CA SER A 151 8.20 -13.23 -6.46
C SER A 151 7.83 -11.75 -6.60
N GLU A 152 8.46 -10.87 -5.80
CA GLU A 152 8.09 -9.45 -5.71
C GLU A 152 6.60 -9.25 -5.43
N SER A 153 6.01 -10.14 -4.64
CA SER A 153 4.58 -10.14 -4.32
C SER A 153 4.32 -9.73 -2.87
N ILE A 154 3.27 -8.95 -2.66
CA ILE A 154 2.83 -8.50 -1.34
C ILE A 154 1.34 -8.82 -1.15
N SER A 155 0.99 -9.31 0.03
CA SER A 155 -0.39 -9.36 0.50
C SER A 155 -0.54 -8.52 1.76
N ILE A 156 -1.55 -7.66 1.78
CA ILE A 156 -1.85 -6.75 2.89
C ILE A 156 -3.25 -7.10 3.39
N SER A 157 -3.35 -7.68 4.58
CA SER A 157 -4.61 -8.02 5.22
C SER A 157 -4.91 -7.06 6.36
N VAL A 158 -6.13 -6.55 6.41
CA VAL A 158 -6.60 -5.55 7.36
C VAL A 158 -7.87 -6.07 8.01
N SER A 159 -8.02 -5.87 9.31
CA SER A 159 -9.23 -6.27 10.07
C SER A 159 -9.43 -5.40 11.29
N LYS A 160 -10.65 -5.39 11.83
CA LYS A 160 -10.91 -4.82 13.16
C LYS A 160 -10.35 -5.75 14.23
N VAL A 161 -9.71 -5.19 15.25
CA VAL A 161 -9.32 -5.94 16.45
C VAL A 161 -10.60 -6.32 17.18
N THR A 162 -10.84 -7.62 17.37
CA THR A 162 -11.93 -8.12 18.21
C THR A 162 -11.43 -8.25 19.65
N GLU A 163 -12.19 -7.69 20.60
CA GLU A 163 -11.94 -7.79 22.04
C GLU A 163 -12.21 -9.21 22.60
#